data_AF-A0A5M8Q2W5-F1
#
_entry.id   AF-A0A5M8Q2W5-F1
#
_cell.length_a   1.000
_cell.length_b   1.000
_cell.length_c   1.000
_cell.angle_alpha   90.00
_cell.angle_beta   90.00
_cell.angle_gamma   90.00
#
_symmetry.space_group_name_H-M   'P 1'
#
loop_
_entity.id
_entity.type
_entity.pdbx_description
1 polymer ?
#
loop_
_entity_poly.entity_id
_entity_poly.type
_entity_poly.pdbx_seq_one_letter_code
_entity_poly.pdbx_strand_id
1 'polypeptide(L)'
;MSRRGRRTLGVPTFPMPLSGRFMPATLLIILGLGLMIFKNFTQEVKTAQDLVVKEGTLINYSFKKTPEGERDYGIWLREFAERFELEGPEEASFDTTAFKAAIKPGDRLRVEYSDRQDVLENGGVRTLYGLTAPAKKLSFFEGQETVQKQNSGLVTYGIYGFLALGILLYIWQLIRFQREQKAYEETHG
;
A
#
# COMPACT_ATOMS: atom_id res chain seq x y z
N MET A 1 -5.04 -35.37 58.01
CA MET A 1 -5.00 -35.18 56.54
C MET A 1 -5.86 -33.98 56.18
N SER A 2 -5.26 -32.81 55.94
CA SER A 2 -5.98 -31.58 55.57
C SER A 2 -6.20 -31.53 54.05
N ARG A 3 -7.46 -31.46 53.62
CA ARG A 3 -7.86 -31.31 52.22
C ARG A 3 -7.40 -29.94 51.70
N ARG A 4 -6.51 -29.92 50.71
CA ARG A 4 -6.11 -28.70 49.99
C ARG A 4 -7.29 -28.20 49.15
N GLY A 5 -7.71 -26.96 49.39
CA GLY A 5 -8.70 -26.27 48.56
C GLY A 5 -8.19 -26.09 47.13
N ARG A 6 -8.97 -26.56 46.15
CA ARG A 6 -8.78 -26.28 44.73
C ARG A 6 -8.94 -24.77 44.51
N ARG A 7 -7.85 -24.08 44.16
CA ARG A 7 -7.91 -22.74 43.58
C ARG A 7 -8.46 -22.88 42.16
N THR A 8 -9.70 -22.45 41.95
CA THR A 8 -10.23 -22.17 40.63
C THR A 8 -9.45 -21.00 40.06
N LEU A 9 -8.67 -21.26 38.99
CA LEU A 9 -8.13 -20.21 38.14
C LEU A 9 -9.32 -19.41 37.60
N GLY A 10 -9.47 -18.18 38.09
CA GLY A 10 -10.41 -17.23 37.52
C GLY A 10 -10.04 -17.06 36.05
N VAL A 11 -10.92 -17.53 35.17
CA VAL A 11 -10.86 -17.16 33.76
C VAL A 11 -10.96 -15.63 33.74
N PRO A 12 -9.98 -14.88 33.20
CA PRO A 12 -10.15 -13.46 32.99
C PRO A 12 -11.26 -13.28 31.97
N THR A 13 -12.50 -13.18 32.46
CA THR A 13 -13.61 -12.67 31.68
C THR A 13 -13.31 -11.20 31.49
N PHE A 14 -12.60 -10.84 30.43
CA PHE A 14 -12.61 -9.49 29.93
C PHE A 14 -14.09 -9.17 29.67
N PRO A 15 -14.73 -8.27 30.43
CA PRO A 15 -16.08 -7.87 30.09
C PRO A 15 -15.94 -7.20 28.73
N MET A 16 -16.37 -7.89 27.66
CA MET A 16 -16.49 -7.24 26.37
C MET A 16 -17.43 -6.05 26.61
N PRO A 17 -16.96 -4.80 26.46
CA PRO A 17 -17.80 -3.65 26.72
C PRO A 17 -18.70 -3.48 25.51
N LEU A 18 -19.67 -4.37 25.36
CA LEU A 18 -20.79 -4.26 24.43
C LEU A 18 -21.82 -3.23 24.94
N SER A 19 -21.35 -2.20 25.65
CA SER A 19 -22.11 -0.98 25.84
C SER A 19 -21.94 -0.13 24.59
N GLY A 20 -23.04 0.34 23.98
CA GLY A 20 -23.04 1.20 22.79
C GLY A 20 -22.20 2.48 22.91
N ARG A 21 -21.69 2.78 24.11
CA ARG A 21 -20.71 3.84 24.39
C ARG A 21 -19.39 3.66 23.65
N PHE A 22 -18.87 2.44 23.52
CA PHE A 22 -17.61 2.15 22.83
C PHE A 22 -17.76 1.92 21.33
N MET A 23 -18.99 1.88 20.82
CA MET A 23 -19.31 1.59 19.42
C MET A 23 -18.57 2.50 18.41
N PRO A 24 -18.44 3.83 18.63
CA PRO A 24 -17.72 4.69 17.70
C PRO A 24 -16.23 4.34 17.60
N ALA A 25 -15.59 4.00 18.72
CA ALA A 25 -14.19 3.63 18.75
C ALA A 25 -13.95 2.27 18.09
N THR A 26 -14.80 1.27 18.37
CA THR A 26 -14.72 -0.02 17.69
C THR A 26 -14.99 0.07 16.20
N LEU A 27 -15.93 0.92 15.74
CA LEU A 27 -16.16 1.13 14.31
C LEU A 27 -14.93 1.69 13.60
N LEU A 28 -14.25 2.68 14.18
CA LEU A 28 -13.02 3.24 13.60
C LEU A 28 -11.89 2.21 13.52
N ILE A 29 -11.74 1.39 14.57
CA ILE A 29 -10.74 0.31 14.57
C ILE A 29 -11.07 -0.74 13.51
N ILE A 30 -12.33 -1.18 13.43
CA ILE A 30 -12.78 -2.15 12.42
C ILE A 30 -12.59 -1.61 11.01
N LEU A 31 -12.89 -0.33 10.77
CA LEU A 31 -12.72 0.30 9.47
C LEU A 31 -11.23 0.40 9.10
N GLY A 32 -10.36 0.77 10.06
CA GLY A 32 -8.91 0.77 9.86
C GLY A 32 -8.35 -0.63 9.56
N LEU A 33 -8.78 -1.66 10.29
CA LEU A 33 -8.42 -3.05 10.04
C LEU A 33 -8.95 -3.55 8.69
N GLY A 34 -10.19 -3.21 8.34
CA GLY A 34 -10.81 -3.55 7.06
C GLY A 34 -10.05 -2.96 5.89
N LEU A 35 -9.67 -1.68 5.96
CA LEU A 35 -8.83 -1.03 4.95
C LEU A 35 -7.43 -1.66 4.87
N MET A 36 -6.84 -2.06 6.01
CA MET A 36 -5.55 -2.76 6.03
C MET A 36 -5.62 -4.12 5.33
N ILE A 37 -6.67 -4.89 5.60
CA ILE A 37 -6.92 -6.18 4.96
C ILE A 37 -7.15 -5.98 3.46
N PHE A 38 -8.02 -5.03 3.09
CA PHE A 38 -8.29 -4.69 1.70
C PHE A 38 -7.00 -4.34 0.96
N LYS A 39 -6.19 -3.40 1.48
CA LYS A 39 -4.90 -3.04 0.90
C LYS A 39 -3.99 -4.25 0.74
N ASN A 40 -3.92 -5.13 1.74
CA ASN A 40 -3.06 -6.32 1.68
C ASN A 40 -3.49 -7.35 0.62
N PHE A 41 -4.77 -7.39 0.26
CA PHE A 41 -5.30 -8.24 -0.82
C PHE A 41 -5.17 -7.61 -2.21
N THR A 42 -5.32 -6.29 -2.32
CA THR A 42 -5.23 -5.60 -3.62
C THR A 42 -3.80 -5.24 -4.01
N GLN A 43 -2.85 -5.30 -3.08
CA GLN A 43 -1.47 -4.92 -3.33
C GLN A 43 -0.64 -6.07 -3.86
N GLU A 44 -0.33 -6.01 -5.16
CA GLU A 44 0.46 -7.02 -5.87
C GLU A 44 1.95 -7.01 -5.49
N VAL A 45 2.53 -5.82 -5.40
CA VAL A 45 3.96 -5.60 -5.08
C VAL A 45 4.08 -5.01 -3.67
N LYS A 46 4.67 -5.77 -2.74
CA LYS A 46 4.83 -5.34 -1.34
C LYS A 46 6.22 -4.81 -1.06
N THR A 47 7.20 -5.37 -1.74
CA THR A 47 8.61 -5.02 -1.57
C THR A 47 9.32 -4.96 -2.92
N ALA A 48 10.45 -4.27 -2.97
CA ALA A 48 11.29 -4.24 -4.17
C ALA A 48 11.79 -5.65 -4.59
N GLN A 49 11.82 -6.62 -3.66
CA GLN A 49 12.21 -8.01 -3.94
C GLN A 49 11.16 -8.77 -4.76
N ASP A 50 9.91 -8.29 -4.77
CA ASP A 50 8.85 -8.84 -5.60
C ASP A 50 8.98 -8.37 -7.08
N LEU A 51 9.92 -7.48 -7.38
CA LEU A 51 10.15 -6.99 -8.73
C LEU A 51 11.12 -7.90 -9.48
N VAL A 52 10.72 -8.25 -10.69
CA VAL A 52 11.57 -8.90 -11.67
C VAL A 52 12.31 -7.84 -12.46
N VAL A 53 13.62 -8.04 -12.60
CA VAL A 53 14.47 -7.12 -13.33
C VAL A 53 14.98 -7.78 -14.61
N LYS A 54 14.75 -7.13 -15.74
CA LYS A 54 15.18 -7.63 -17.05
C LYS A 54 15.67 -6.51 -17.94
N GLU A 55 16.48 -6.90 -18.93
CA GLU A 55 16.94 -6.00 -19.98
C GLU A 55 16.26 -6.31 -21.30
N GLY A 56 15.93 -5.27 -22.05
CA GLY A 56 15.38 -5.37 -23.40
C GLY A 56 15.86 -4.24 -24.29
N THR A 57 15.69 -4.44 -25.59
CA THR A 57 16.05 -3.52 -26.65
C THR A 57 14.83 -2.70 -27.00
N LEU A 58 14.91 -1.37 -26.84
CA LEU A 58 13.81 -0.46 -27.15
C LEU A 58 13.43 -0.55 -28.63
N ILE A 59 12.18 -0.89 -28.93
CA ILE A 59 11.63 -0.82 -30.29
C ILE A 59 10.94 0.51 -30.49
N ASN A 60 10.08 0.89 -29.55
CA ASN A 60 9.23 2.06 -29.66
C ASN A 60 8.83 2.58 -28.28
N TYR A 61 8.36 3.82 -28.23
CA TYR A 61 7.76 4.42 -27.05
C TYR A 61 6.65 5.39 -27.46
N SER A 62 5.70 5.60 -26.55
CA SER A 62 4.62 6.59 -26.68
C SER A 62 4.59 7.39 -25.38
N PHE A 63 4.62 8.71 -25.51
CA PHE A 63 4.44 9.66 -24.40
C PHE A 63 3.50 10.75 -24.91
N LYS A 64 2.25 10.37 -25.18
CA LYS A 64 1.25 11.26 -25.77
C LYS A 64 0.11 11.45 -24.80
N LYS A 65 -0.49 12.63 -24.84
CA LYS A 65 -1.81 12.84 -24.27
C LYS A 65 -2.82 12.40 -25.33
N THR A 66 -3.67 11.42 -25.03
CA THR A 66 -4.77 10.98 -25.89
C THR A 66 -5.77 12.13 -26.06
N PRO A 67 -6.62 12.10 -27.10
CA PRO A 67 -7.67 13.09 -27.30
C PRO A 67 -8.65 13.17 -26.12
N GLU A 68 -8.88 12.07 -25.39
CA GLU A 68 -9.68 12.07 -24.15
C GLU A 68 -8.96 12.72 -22.96
N GLY A 69 -7.67 13.06 -23.11
CA GLY A 69 -6.85 13.68 -22.08
C GLY A 69 -6.08 12.68 -21.22
N GLU A 70 -6.22 11.38 -21.47
CA GLU A 70 -5.43 10.32 -20.86
C GLU A 70 -3.99 10.38 -21.35
N ARG A 71 -3.06 9.82 -20.60
CA ARG A 71 -1.63 9.92 -20.89
C ARG A 71 -1.13 8.53 -21.24
N ASP A 72 -0.88 8.31 -22.53
CA ASP A 72 -0.33 7.07 -23.06
C ASP A 72 1.19 7.08 -22.93
N TYR A 73 1.70 6.48 -21.85
CA TYR A 73 3.11 6.43 -21.47
C TYR A 73 3.61 4.98 -21.53
N GLY A 74 3.75 4.48 -22.76
CA GLY A 74 4.09 3.09 -23.06
C GLY A 74 5.50 2.92 -23.64
N ILE A 75 6.16 1.82 -23.29
CA ILE A 75 7.48 1.40 -23.78
C ILE A 75 7.38 -0.02 -24.33
N TRP A 76 7.89 -0.22 -25.55
CA TRP A 76 7.95 -1.53 -26.21
C TRP A 76 9.39 -2.02 -26.31
N LEU A 77 9.65 -3.23 -25.82
CA LEU A 77 10.95 -3.87 -25.83
C LEU A 77 10.91 -5.14 -26.69
N ARG A 78 11.95 -5.42 -27.46
CA ARG A 78 11.98 -6.54 -28.42
C ARG A 78 11.85 -7.92 -27.80
N GLU A 79 12.41 -8.08 -26.61
CA GLU A 79 12.45 -9.33 -25.88
C GLU A 79 11.12 -9.65 -25.19
N PHE A 80 10.13 -8.76 -25.28
CA PHE A 80 8.85 -8.85 -24.60
C PHE A 80 7.71 -8.72 -25.60
N ALA A 81 6.66 -9.54 -25.44
CA ALA A 81 5.43 -9.42 -26.22
C ALA A 81 4.52 -8.30 -25.71
N GLU A 82 4.87 -7.72 -24.57
CA GLU A 82 4.00 -6.92 -23.70
C GLU A 82 4.46 -5.46 -23.75
N ARG A 83 3.53 -4.56 -23.47
CA ARG A 83 3.80 -3.13 -23.34
C ARG A 83 4.06 -2.80 -21.88
N PHE A 84 5.15 -2.09 -21.60
CA PHE A 84 5.40 -1.55 -20.27
C PHE A 84 4.81 -0.16 -20.14
N GLU A 85 3.99 0.06 -19.12
CA GLU A 85 3.27 1.31 -18.92
C GLU A 85 3.64 1.97 -17.60
N LEU A 86 3.84 3.28 -17.63
CA LEU A 86 3.97 4.08 -16.43
C LEU A 86 2.59 4.36 -15.87
N GLU A 87 2.38 4.07 -14.58
CA GLU A 87 1.11 4.36 -13.91
C GLU A 87 1.24 5.38 -12.79
N GLY A 88 0.18 6.18 -12.64
CA GLY A 88 -0.05 7.00 -11.46
C GLY A 88 1.01 8.09 -11.24
N PRO A 89 1.68 8.15 -10.07
CA PRO A 89 2.64 9.21 -9.77
C PRO A 89 3.83 9.28 -10.72
N GLU A 90 4.32 8.13 -11.20
CA GLU A 90 5.52 8.11 -12.05
C GLU A 90 5.22 8.69 -13.43
N GLU A 91 4.05 8.42 -13.97
CA GLU A 91 3.55 9.05 -15.20
C GLU A 91 3.48 10.58 -15.09
N ALA A 92 3.18 11.11 -13.89
CA ALA A 92 3.13 12.54 -13.63
C ALA A 92 4.52 13.19 -13.50
N SER A 93 5.49 12.48 -12.92
CA SER A 93 6.85 12.98 -12.68
C SER A 93 7.86 12.64 -13.76
N PHE A 94 7.51 11.79 -14.73
CA PHE A 94 8.44 11.30 -15.74
C PHE A 94 8.90 12.41 -16.70
N ASP A 95 10.21 12.64 -16.76
CA ASP A 95 10.80 13.59 -17.71
C ASP A 95 10.89 12.99 -19.12
N THR A 96 9.77 13.10 -19.84
CA THR A 96 9.68 12.64 -21.24
C THR A 96 10.67 13.35 -22.16
N THR A 97 11.11 14.57 -21.82
CA THR A 97 12.04 15.34 -22.66
C THR A 97 13.45 14.79 -22.51
N ALA A 98 13.89 14.57 -21.27
CA ALA A 98 15.18 13.93 -20.97
C ALA A 98 15.24 12.52 -21.58
N PHE A 99 14.16 11.73 -21.46
CA PHE A 99 14.10 10.41 -22.07
C PHE A 99 14.26 10.46 -23.58
N LYS A 100 13.48 11.31 -24.28
CA LYS A 100 13.55 11.44 -25.75
C LYS A 100 14.91 11.95 -26.25
N ALA A 101 15.57 12.80 -25.47
CA ALA A 101 16.90 13.32 -25.81
C ALA A 101 17.99 12.25 -25.64
N ALA A 102 17.88 11.42 -24.60
CA ALA A 102 18.92 10.46 -24.24
C ALA A 102 18.75 9.09 -24.90
N ILE A 103 17.51 8.65 -25.14
CA ILE A 103 17.17 7.27 -25.53
C ILE A 103 16.57 7.24 -26.95
N LYS A 104 17.05 6.30 -27.75
CA LYS A 104 16.60 6.05 -29.13
C LYS A 104 16.21 4.58 -29.31
N PRO A 105 15.27 4.28 -30.22
CA PRO A 105 15.02 2.90 -30.63
C PRO A 105 16.33 2.18 -31.00
N GLY A 106 16.50 0.96 -30.50
CA GLY A 106 17.71 0.16 -30.58
C GLY A 106 18.56 0.18 -29.30
N ASP A 107 18.34 1.12 -28.38
CA ASP A 107 19.05 1.15 -27.11
C ASP A 107 18.62 0.02 -26.17
N ARG A 108 19.55 -0.43 -25.33
CA ARG A 108 19.28 -1.37 -24.23
C ARG A 108 18.75 -0.62 -23.01
N LEU A 109 17.57 -1.02 -22.57
CA LEU A 109 16.91 -0.56 -21.35
C LEU A 109 16.78 -1.71 -20.37
N ARG A 110 16.87 -1.40 -19.08
CA ARG A 110 16.60 -2.31 -17.98
C ARG A 110 15.31 -1.86 -17.32
N VAL A 111 14.35 -2.76 -17.26
CA VAL A 111 13.02 -2.57 -16.71
C VAL A 111 12.83 -3.41 -15.47
N GLU A 112 12.12 -2.85 -14.50
CA GLU A 112 11.70 -3.53 -13.28
C GLU A 112 10.17 -3.59 -13.28
N TYR A 113 9.61 -4.80 -13.16
CA TYR A 113 8.17 -5.04 -13.25
C TYR A 113 7.72 -6.20 -12.35
N SER A 114 6.42 -6.33 -12.10
CA SER A 114 5.85 -7.45 -11.34
C SER A 114 5.54 -8.65 -12.25
N ASP A 115 6.01 -9.84 -11.90
CA ASP A 115 5.64 -11.07 -12.60
C ASP A 115 4.26 -11.61 -12.19
N ARG A 116 3.71 -11.11 -11.08
CA ARG A 116 2.40 -11.49 -10.55
C ARG A 116 1.22 -10.94 -11.36
N GLN A 117 1.46 -9.94 -12.20
CA GLN A 117 0.44 -9.39 -13.10
C GLN A 117 0.15 -10.35 -14.24
N ASP A 118 -1.13 -10.70 -14.41
CA ASP A 118 -1.58 -11.44 -15.58
C ASP A 118 -1.74 -10.47 -16.77
N VAL A 119 -0.82 -10.60 -17.71
CA VAL A 119 -0.75 -9.77 -18.91
C VAL A 119 -1.92 -10.02 -19.84
N LEU A 120 -2.50 -11.22 -19.82
CA LEU A 120 -3.66 -11.55 -20.63
C LEU A 120 -4.90 -10.82 -20.13
N GLU A 121 -5.04 -10.68 -18.81
CA GLU A 121 -6.14 -9.92 -18.20
C GLU A 121 -5.98 -8.40 -18.42
N ASN A 122 -4.73 -7.91 -18.41
CA ASN A 122 -4.41 -6.49 -18.58
C ASN A 122 -4.22 -6.06 -20.06
N GLY A 123 -4.73 -6.84 -21.03
CA GLY A 123 -4.71 -6.46 -22.44
C GLY A 123 -3.32 -6.37 -23.07
N GLY A 124 -2.34 -7.10 -22.53
CA GLY A 124 -0.96 -7.06 -23.02
C GLY A 124 -0.08 -6.01 -22.33
N VAL A 125 -0.54 -5.41 -21.24
CA VAL A 125 0.16 -4.34 -20.52
C VAL A 125 0.73 -4.84 -19.19
N ARG A 126 1.94 -4.38 -18.85
CA ARG A 126 2.54 -4.50 -17.53
C ARG A 126 2.89 -3.15 -16.95
N THR A 127 2.65 -2.98 -15.66
CA THR A 127 3.08 -1.79 -14.94
C THR A 127 4.60 -1.76 -14.81
N LEU A 128 5.19 -0.62 -15.15
CA LEU A 128 6.62 -0.36 -15.07
C LEU A 128 6.95 0.27 -13.71
N TYR A 129 7.75 -0.44 -12.91
CA TYR A 129 8.18 0.01 -11.58
C TYR A 129 9.56 0.67 -11.60
N GLY A 130 10.43 0.30 -12.53
CA GLY A 130 11.77 0.89 -12.64
C GLY A 130 12.25 0.93 -14.09
N LEU A 131 12.98 1.99 -14.44
CA LEU A 131 13.52 2.17 -15.78
C LEU A 131 14.91 2.78 -15.75
N THR A 132 15.88 2.04 -16.28
CA THR A 132 17.27 2.47 -16.39
C THR A 132 17.83 2.15 -17.76
N ALA A 133 18.87 2.87 -18.19
CA ALA A 133 19.63 2.59 -19.41
C ALA A 133 21.09 2.31 -19.02
N PRO A 134 21.44 1.06 -18.69
CA PRO A 134 22.74 0.71 -18.10
C PRO A 134 23.93 1.13 -18.98
N ALA A 135 23.81 0.92 -20.30
CA ALA A 135 24.85 1.27 -21.26
C ALA A 135 25.19 2.78 -21.30
N LYS A 136 24.22 3.62 -20.89
CA LYS A 136 24.36 5.08 -20.85
C LYS A 136 24.55 5.62 -19.43
N LYS A 137 24.54 4.75 -18.41
CA LYS A 137 24.58 5.11 -16.98
C LYS A 137 23.47 6.10 -16.58
N LEU A 138 22.29 5.95 -17.17
CA LEU A 138 21.12 6.77 -16.86
C LEU A 138 20.12 5.96 -16.05
N SER A 139 19.60 6.55 -14.99
CA SER A 139 18.47 6.04 -14.21
C SER A 139 17.35 7.07 -14.30
N PHE A 140 16.17 6.65 -14.74
CA PHE A 140 14.99 7.53 -14.78
C PHE A 140 14.24 7.44 -13.46
N PHE A 141 13.99 6.22 -12.99
CA PHE A 141 13.41 5.92 -11.69
C PHE A 141 13.72 4.46 -11.32
N GLU A 142 13.75 4.18 -10.03
CA GLU A 142 14.10 2.86 -9.47
C GLU A 142 12.88 2.20 -8.84
N GLY A 143 12.74 0.89 -9.02
CA GLY A 143 11.59 0.14 -8.51
C GLY A 143 11.45 0.22 -7.00
N GLN A 144 12.56 0.32 -6.26
CA GLN A 144 12.51 0.50 -4.81
C GLN A 144 11.78 1.79 -4.42
N GLU A 145 12.08 2.91 -5.07
CA GLU A 145 11.44 4.18 -4.78
C GLU A 145 9.97 4.17 -5.17
N THR A 146 9.65 3.63 -6.35
CA THR A 146 8.28 3.56 -6.85
C THR A 146 7.42 2.66 -5.96
N VAL A 147 7.91 1.50 -5.54
CA VAL A 147 7.20 0.62 -4.59
C VAL A 147 7.00 1.32 -3.25
N GLN A 148 8.01 2.04 -2.73
CA GLN A 148 7.85 2.78 -1.48
C GLN A 148 6.77 3.87 -1.60
N LYS A 149 6.79 4.68 -2.66
CA LYS A 149 5.81 5.74 -2.90
C LYS A 149 4.39 5.18 -3.01
N GLN A 150 4.20 4.08 -3.76
CA GLN A 150 2.90 3.40 -3.85
C GLN A 150 2.45 2.85 -2.49
N ASN A 151 3.39 2.34 -1.69
CA ASN A 151 3.10 1.76 -0.39
C ASN A 151 2.81 2.82 0.69
N SER A 152 3.34 4.03 0.55
CA SER A 152 3.16 5.15 1.48
C SER A 152 2.04 6.12 1.08
N GLY A 153 1.07 5.68 0.28
CA GLY A 153 -0.03 6.52 -0.20
C GLY A 153 -1.05 6.95 0.87
N LEU A 154 -2.01 7.80 0.45
CA LEU A 154 -3.10 8.31 1.30
C LEU A 154 -3.88 7.20 2.02
N VAL A 155 -4.07 6.05 1.37
CA VAL A 155 -4.75 4.89 1.98
C VAL A 155 -3.99 4.39 3.22
N THR A 156 -2.66 4.34 3.16
CA THR A 156 -1.81 3.94 4.28
C THR A 156 -1.93 4.90 5.45
N TYR A 157 -1.91 6.21 5.17
CA TYR A 157 -2.15 7.22 6.20
C TYR A 157 -3.57 7.15 6.76
N GLY A 158 -4.56 6.88 5.93
CA GLY A 158 -5.94 6.65 6.35
C GLY A 158 -6.05 5.48 7.32
N ILE A 159 -5.43 4.34 7.01
CA ILE A 159 -5.38 3.15 7.89
C ILE A 159 -4.82 3.54 9.26
N TYR A 160 -3.65 4.20 9.30
CA TYR A 160 -3.04 4.61 10.56
C TYR A 160 -3.88 5.66 11.31
N GLY A 161 -4.50 6.60 10.60
CA GLY A 161 -5.39 7.60 11.17
C GLY A 161 -6.61 6.96 11.83
N PHE A 162 -7.29 6.04 11.15
CA PHE A 162 -8.46 5.35 11.70
C PHE A 162 -8.11 4.50 12.93
N LEU A 163 -7.00 3.77 12.88
CA LEU A 163 -6.53 2.98 14.02
C LEU A 163 -6.14 3.87 15.20
N ALA A 164 -5.35 4.92 14.97
CA ALA A 164 -4.91 5.82 16.03
C ALA A 164 -6.08 6.56 16.68
N LEU A 165 -7.01 7.11 15.89
CA LEU A 165 -8.20 7.79 16.41
C LEU A 165 -9.11 6.82 17.16
N GLY A 166 -9.31 5.61 16.62
CA GLY A 166 -10.10 4.57 17.27
C GLY A 166 -9.51 4.18 18.63
N ILE A 167 -8.20 3.96 18.71
CA ILE A 167 -7.50 3.63 19.96
C ILE A 167 -7.56 4.79 20.96
N LEU A 168 -7.29 6.03 20.51
CA LEU A 168 -7.34 7.21 21.37
C LEU A 168 -8.74 7.44 21.95
N LEU A 169 -9.78 7.31 21.12
CA LEU A 169 -11.17 7.40 21.57
C LEU A 169 -11.52 6.30 22.56
N TYR A 170 -11.07 5.07 22.31
CA TYR A 170 -11.27 3.95 23.23
C TYR A 170 -10.64 4.23 24.60
N ILE A 171 -9.38 4.65 24.62
CA ILE A 171 -8.66 5.01 25.86
C ILE A 171 -9.36 6.15 26.58
N TRP A 172 -9.77 7.20 25.85
CA TRP A 172 -10.46 8.35 26.43
C TRP A 172 -11.79 7.96 27.10
N GLN A 173 -12.58 7.12 26.44
CA GLN A 173 -13.83 6.61 27.01
C GLN A 173 -13.60 5.73 28.22
N LEU A 174 -12.53 4.93 28.23
CA LEU A 174 -12.15 4.09 29.35
C LEU A 174 -11.76 4.92 30.58
N ILE A 175 -10.95 5.97 30.39
CA ILE A 175 -10.59 6.91 31.47
C ILE A 175 -11.85 7.60 32.02
N ARG A 176 -12.74 8.07 31.13
CA ARG A 176 -13.98 8.72 31.53
C ARG A 176 -14.88 7.78 32.33
N PHE A 177 -15.02 6.53 31.90
CA PHE A 177 -15.80 5.52 32.60
C PHE A 177 -15.24 5.21 33.99
N GLN A 178 -13.91 5.05 34.12
CA GLN A 178 -13.26 4.87 35.42
C GLN A 178 -13.49 6.05 36.37
N ARG A 179 -13.49 7.29 35.86
CA ARG A 179 -13.80 8.49 36.67
C ARG A 179 -15.25 8.49 37.14
N GLU A 180 -16.18 8.12 36.28
CA GLU A 180 -17.61 8.03 36.63
C GLU A 180 -17.88 6.93 37.68
N GLN A 181 -17.20 5.78 37.60
CA GLN A 181 -17.32 4.72 38.60
C GLN A 181 -16.80 5.15 39.98
N LYS A 182 -15.61 5.77 40.04
CA LYS A 182 -15.04 6.27 41.31
C LYS A 182 -15.95 7.31 41.98
N ALA A 183 -16.51 8.23 41.20
CA ALA A 183 -17.43 9.24 41.72
C ALA A 183 -18.75 8.62 42.25
N TYR A 184 -19.22 7.52 41.65
CA TYR A 184 -20.39 6.79 42.13
C TYR A 184 -20.11 6.06 43.46
N GLU A 185 -18.94 5.42 43.58
CA GLU A 185 -18.50 4.77 44.82
C GLU A 185 -18.35 5.79 45.98
N GLU A 186 -17.81 6.97 45.73
CA GLU A 186 -17.67 8.04 46.75
C GLU A 186 -19.00 8.65 47.21
N THR A 187 -20.06 8.55 46.40
CA THR A 187 -21.38 9.12 46.73
C THR A 187 -22.34 8.12 47.37
N HIS A 188 -22.07 6.81 47.25
CA HIS A 188 -22.97 5.74 47.70
C HIS A 188 -22.32 4.69 48.62
N GLY A 189 -21.02 4.81 48.90
CA GLY A 189 -20.29 4.00 49.89
C GLY A 189 -20.04 4.79 51.18
#